data_AF-A0A7C4TIT7-F1
#
_entry.id   AF-A0A7C4TIT7-F1
#
_cell.length_a   1.000
_cell.length_b   1.000
_cell.length_c   1.000
_cell.angle_alpha   90.00
_cell.angle_beta   90.00
_cell.angle_gamma   90.00
#
_symmetry.space_group_name_H-M   'P 1'
#
loop_
_entity.id
_entity.type
_entity.pdbx_description
1 polymer ?
#
loop_
_entity_poly.entity_id
_entity_poly.type
_entity_poly.pdbx_seq_one_letter_code
_entity_poly.pdbx_strand_id
1 'polypeptide(L)'
;MLYSTLIGKTKKEAPKDEEGRSAQLLLKAGFIQKEMAGVYTFLPLGYKVLQNIIQIIREEMNAIGGQEMLLGALQNKEVWEKTNRWSDEEVDVWFKTSLKNGTELGLGFSHEEPLVNILNKEVKSYKDLPLYAYQFQTKFRNELRAKGGLLRTREFIMKDMYSFDKTEQDFEEFYERSKVAYMKVFERVGIGEKTFLTFASGGSFSKYSHEFQTVCAAGEDTIYLSRTKNIAINKEVLADEVLNELGLNKAELEEVNAVEVGNIFPLKTRFSDAGNLKF
;
A
#
# COMPACT_ATOMS: atom_id res chain seq x y z
N MET A 1 10.34 23.20 19.31
CA MET A 1 9.19 22.92 20.19
C MET A 1 9.72 22.59 21.57
N LEU A 2 9.35 23.35 22.60
CA LEU A 2 9.79 23.09 23.97
C LEU A 2 9.07 21.86 24.51
N TYR A 3 9.78 21.01 25.27
CA TYR A 3 9.12 19.84 25.87
C TYR A 3 7.97 20.27 26.75
N SER A 4 8.11 21.32 27.57
CA SER A 4 7.08 21.82 28.51
C SER A 4 5.70 22.00 27.86
N THR A 5 5.63 22.43 26.60
CA THR A 5 4.39 22.70 25.86
C THR A 5 4.02 21.62 24.84
N LEU A 6 4.72 20.48 24.83
CA LEU A 6 4.46 19.37 23.90
C LEU A 6 3.19 18.60 24.29
N ILE A 7 2.29 18.39 23.33
CA ILE A 7 1.20 17.40 23.42
C ILE A 7 1.80 16.03 23.08
N GLY A 8 1.58 15.02 23.93
CA GLY A 8 2.22 13.71 23.81
C GLY A 8 3.50 13.60 24.63
N LYS A 9 3.33 13.33 25.93
CA LYS A 9 4.44 13.12 26.88
C LYS A 9 4.79 11.65 26.99
N THR A 10 6.03 11.38 27.38
CA THR A 10 6.45 10.01 27.68
C THR A 10 5.67 9.44 28.87
N LYS A 11 5.23 8.19 28.76
CA LYS A 11 4.58 7.43 29.84
C LYS A 11 5.58 6.44 30.44
N LYS A 12 5.40 6.06 31.71
CA LYS A 12 6.25 5.03 32.35
C LYS A 12 5.94 3.63 31.80
N GLU A 13 4.66 3.36 31.59
CA GLU A 13 4.11 2.08 31.16
C GLU A 13 3.31 2.27 29.86
N ALA A 14 3.34 1.25 29.00
CA ALA A 14 2.48 1.19 27.81
C ALA A 14 1.09 0.65 28.21
N PRO A 15 0.03 0.90 27.41
CA PRO A 15 -1.27 0.30 27.65
C PRO A 15 -1.20 -1.23 27.70
N LYS A 16 -1.93 -1.84 28.65
CA LYS A 16 -1.90 -3.29 28.87
C LYS A 16 -2.60 -4.09 27.76
N ASP A 17 -3.51 -3.45 27.04
CA ASP A 17 -4.28 -4.01 25.93
C ASP A 17 -3.53 -3.93 24.59
N GLU A 18 -2.27 -3.48 24.58
CA GLU A 18 -1.46 -3.39 23.38
C GLU A 18 -0.37 -4.47 23.36
N GLU A 19 -0.46 -5.39 22.39
CA GLU A 19 0.46 -6.52 22.25
C GLU A 19 1.66 -6.17 21.36
N GLY A 20 1.49 -5.27 20.39
CA GLY A 20 2.52 -4.93 19.42
C GLY A 20 3.69 -4.16 20.04
N ARG A 21 4.92 -4.69 19.95
CA ARG A 21 6.09 -4.05 20.56
C ARG A 21 6.35 -2.64 20.01
N SER A 22 6.24 -2.45 18.70
CA SER A 22 6.37 -1.13 18.06
C SER A 22 5.31 -0.16 18.57
N ALA A 23 4.05 -0.61 18.67
CA ALA A 23 2.92 0.15 19.18
C ALA A 23 3.14 0.59 20.64
N GLN A 24 3.54 -0.35 21.51
CA GLN A 24 3.86 -0.07 22.91
C GLN A 24 4.93 1.03 23.03
N LEU A 25 5.98 0.97 22.20
CA LEU A 25 7.05 1.98 22.20
C LEU A 25 6.53 3.34 21.73
N LEU A 26 5.75 3.39 20.65
CA LEU A 26 5.19 4.64 20.13
C LEU A 26 4.20 5.29 21.11
N LEU A 27 3.33 4.50 21.74
CA LEU A 27 2.40 4.96 22.78
C LEU A 27 3.15 5.47 24.02
N LYS A 28 4.17 4.73 24.45
CA LYS A 28 5.01 5.10 25.60
C LYS A 28 5.82 6.37 25.33
N ALA A 29 6.30 6.56 24.10
CA ALA A 29 7.06 7.74 23.70
C ALA A 29 6.17 8.97 23.42
N GLY A 30 4.85 8.84 23.40
CA GLY A 30 3.93 9.93 23.09
C GLY A 30 3.90 10.29 21.60
N PHE A 31 4.17 9.33 20.71
CA PHE A 31 4.15 9.51 19.26
C PHE A 31 2.75 9.27 18.68
N ILE A 32 2.01 8.35 19.28
CA ILE A 32 0.63 8.02 18.89
C ILE A 32 -0.27 7.92 20.11
N GLN A 33 -1.57 8.03 19.89
CA GLN A 33 -2.63 7.72 20.84
C GLN A 33 -3.61 6.75 20.15
N LYS A 34 -4.00 5.68 20.85
CA LYS A 34 -5.00 4.72 20.38
C LYS A 34 -6.38 5.27 20.72
N GLU A 35 -7.23 5.43 19.72
CA GLU A 35 -8.63 5.86 19.90
C GLU A 35 -9.54 4.64 20.06
N MET A 36 -9.34 3.64 19.20
CA MET A 36 -9.98 2.33 19.25
C MET A 36 -9.12 1.30 18.51
N ALA A 37 -9.53 0.03 18.51
CA ALA A 37 -8.79 -1.03 17.81
C ALA A 37 -8.63 -0.70 16.31
N GLY A 38 -7.37 -0.52 15.89
CA GLY A 38 -7.02 -0.21 14.50
C GLY A 38 -7.18 1.26 14.10
N VAL A 39 -7.37 2.18 15.04
CA VAL A 39 -7.49 3.63 14.78
C VAL A 39 -6.58 4.40 15.74
N TYR A 40 -5.68 5.21 15.18
CA TYR A 40 -4.64 5.90 15.93
C TYR A 40 -4.53 7.36 15.54
N THR A 41 -4.43 8.22 16.54
CA THR A 41 -4.04 9.61 16.40
C THR A 41 -2.51 9.72 16.38
N PHE A 42 -1.93 10.35 15.36
CA PHE A 42 -0.53 10.73 15.38
C PHE A 42 -0.33 12.03 16.18
N LEU A 43 0.37 11.95 17.30
CA LEU A 43 0.72 13.10 18.13
C LEU A 43 1.87 13.90 17.48
N PRO A 44 2.14 15.16 17.87
CA PRO A 44 3.06 16.06 17.17
C PRO A 44 4.42 15.45 16.74
N LEU A 45 5.07 14.66 17.60
CA LEU A 45 6.34 14.01 17.24
C LEU A 45 6.15 12.84 16.26
N GLY A 46 5.12 12.01 16.45
CA GLY A 46 4.80 10.94 15.51
C GLY A 46 4.37 11.48 14.15
N TYR A 47 3.56 12.53 14.14
CA TYR A 47 3.15 13.20 12.91
C TYR A 47 4.35 13.80 12.18
N LYS A 48 5.33 14.38 12.89
CA LYS A 48 6.58 14.85 12.28
C LYS A 48 7.34 13.72 11.59
N VAL A 49 7.46 12.55 12.21
CA VAL A 49 8.11 11.38 11.59
C VAL A 49 7.34 10.92 10.36
N LEU A 50 6.01 10.83 10.46
CA LEU A 50 5.15 10.48 9.32
C LEU A 50 5.34 11.44 8.15
N GLN A 51 5.39 12.76 8.39
CA GLN A 51 5.64 13.76 7.35
C GLN A 51 7.02 13.60 6.70
N ASN A 52 8.05 13.26 7.47
CA ASN A 52 9.38 12.97 6.91
C ASN A 52 9.34 11.73 5.98
N ILE A 53 8.64 10.67 6.38
CA ILE A 53 8.49 9.46 5.56
C ILE A 53 7.73 9.79 4.27
N ILE A 54 6.60 10.50 4.38
CA ILE A 54 5.83 10.97 3.23
C ILE A 54 6.71 11.79 2.28
N GLN A 55 7.55 12.68 2.82
CA GLN A 55 8.43 13.51 1.99
C GLN A 55 9.48 12.68 1.23
N ILE A 56 10.07 11.67 1.87
CA ILE A 56 10.99 10.74 1.19
C ILE A 56 10.28 10.01 0.05
N ILE A 57 9.09 9.45 0.31
CA ILE A 57 8.30 8.76 -0.71
C ILE A 57 7.97 9.72 -1.87
N ARG A 58 7.50 10.93 -1.55
CA ARG A 58 7.14 11.96 -2.53
C ARG A 58 8.29 12.26 -3.48
N GLU A 59 9.49 12.46 -2.94
CA GLU A 59 10.68 12.77 -3.73
C GLU A 59 11.01 11.65 -4.72
N GLU A 60 10.95 10.38 -4.29
CA GLU A 60 11.22 9.24 -5.18
C GLU A 60 10.10 9.03 -6.22
N MET A 61 8.83 9.28 -5.88
CA MET A 61 7.72 9.21 -6.85
C MET A 61 7.81 10.34 -7.88
N ASN A 62 8.16 11.56 -7.44
CA ASN A 62 8.38 12.69 -8.35
C ASN A 62 9.57 12.45 -9.27
N ALA A 63 10.64 11.81 -8.79
CA ALA A 63 11.81 11.48 -9.58
C ALA A 63 11.52 10.51 -10.75
N ILE A 64 10.44 9.72 -10.65
CA ILE A 64 9.97 8.86 -11.75
C ILE A 64 8.86 9.50 -12.60
N GLY A 65 8.59 10.80 -12.43
CA GLY A 65 7.60 11.54 -13.20
C GLY A 65 6.19 11.49 -12.61
N GLY A 66 6.06 11.07 -11.36
CA GLY A 66 4.79 11.06 -10.63
C GLY A 66 4.20 12.47 -10.47
N GLN A 67 2.88 12.55 -10.59
CA GLN A 67 2.07 13.74 -10.39
C GLN A 67 1.21 13.54 -9.15
N GLU A 68 1.53 14.28 -8.09
CA GLU A 68 0.78 14.20 -6.83
C GLU A 68 -0.58 14.92 -6.96
N MET A 69 -1.64 14.22 -6.57
CA MET A 69 -3.00 14.73 -6.49
C MET A 69 -3.70 14.20 -5.23
N LEU A 70 -4.95 14.58 -5.01
CA LEU A 70 -5.74 14.10 -3.87
C LEU A 70 -7.15 13.75 -4.33
N LEU A 71 -7.50 12.46 -4.28
CA LEU A 71 -8.84 11.98 -4.61
C LEU A 71 -9.73 11.98 -3.38
N GLY A 72 -11.05 12.00 -3.60
CA GLY A 72 -12.04 11.95 -2.52
C GLY A 72 -11.91 10.66 -1.69
N ALA A 73 -12.12 10.77 -0.37
CA ALA A 73 -12.26 9.58 0.49
C ALA A 73 -13.64 8.92 0.33
N LEU A 74 -14.68 9.71 0.06
CA LEU A 74 -16.02 9.22 -0.23
C LEU A 74 -16.09 8.81 -1.71
N GLN A 75 -16.52 7.58 -1.96
CA GLN A 75 -16.50 6.94 -3.27
C GLN A 75 -17.91 6.64 -3.75
N ASN A 76 -18.20 6.99 -5.01
CA ASN A 76 -19.50 6.73 -5.64
C ASN A 76 -19.60 5.26 -6.06
N LYS A 77 -20.65 4.57 -5.59
CA LYS A 77 -21.00 3.19 -5.94
C LYS A 77 -20.95 2.90 -7.44
N GLU A 78 -21.54 3.75 -8.28
CA GLU A 78 -21.68 3.53 -9.73
C GLU A 78 -20.31 3.37 -10.45
N VAL A 79 -19.26 3.97 -9.90
CA VAL A 79 -17.91 3.89 -10.47
C VAL A 79 -17.31 2.50 -10.26
N TRP A 80 -17.62 1.85 -9.13
CA TRP A 80 -17.08 0.57 -8.71
C TRP A 80 -17.90 -0.63 -9.19
N GLU A 81 -19.19 -0.43 -9.48
CA GLU A 81 -20.02 -1.46 -10.11
C GLU A 81 -19.49 -1.88 -11.49
N LYS A 82 -18.80 -0.98 -12.21
CA LYS A 82 -18.18 -1.26 -13.52
C LYS A 82 -17.11 -2.36 -13.47
N THR A 83 -16.45 -2.54 -12.32
CA THR A 83 -15.40 -3.54 -12.09
C THR A 83 -15.87 -4.70 -11.23
N ASN A 84 -17.17 -4.75 -10.87
CA ASN A 84 -17.77 -5.66 -9.89
C ASN A 84 -17.21 -5.52 -8.46
N ARG A 85 -16.25 -4.63 -8.20
CA ARG A 85 -15.59 -4.46 -6.89
C ARG A 85 -16.44 -3.72 -5.86
N TRP A 86 -17.66 -3.32 -6.22
CA TRP A 86 -18.70 -2.96 -5.24
C TRP A 86 -19.30 -4.18 -4.53
N SER A 87 -19.15 -5.41 -5.04
CA SER A 87 -19.64 -6.62 -4.38
C SER A 87 -18.82 -6.95 -3.12
N ASP A 88 -19.47 -7.37 -2.05
CA ASP A 88 -18.79 -7.91 -0.86
C ASP A 88 -18.13 -9.27 -1.12
N GLU A 89 -18.55 -9.99 -2.17
CA GLU A 89 -17.90 -11.23 -2.61
C GLU A 89 -16.52 -10.96 -3.23
N GLU A 90 -16.34 -9.80 -3.87
CA GLU A 90 -15.07 -9.38 -4.48
C GLU A 90 -14.19 -8.57 -3.52
N VAL A 91 -14.81 -7.75 -2.66
CA VAL A 91 -14.13 -6.90 -1.68
C VAL A 91 -14.87 -6.95 -0.36
N ASP A 92 -14.42 -7.83 0.52
CA ASP A 92 -15.04 -8.14 1.82
C ASP A 92 -14.67 -7.15 2.94
N VAL A 93 -13.62 -6.34 2.76
CA VAL A 93 -13.12 -5.37 3.74
C VAL A 93 -13.56 -3.94 3.48
N TRP A 94 -14.62 -3.69 2.72
CA TRP A 94 -15.01 -2.31 2.37
C TRP A 94 -16.04 -1.71 3.34
N PHE A 95 -15.75 -0.54 3.92
CA PHE A 95 -16.76 0.27 4.60
C PHE A 95 -17.73 0.94 3.61
N LYS A 96 -19.00 0.54 3.65
CA LYS A 96 -20.11 1.14 2.89
C LYS A 96 -21.10 1.80 3.84
N THR A 97 -21.66 2.93 3.43
CA THR A 97 -22.63 3.71 4.21
C THR A 97 -23.57 4.49 3.27
N SER A 98 -24.52 5.23 3.83
CA SER A 98 -25.43 6.09 3.08
C SER A 98 -25.39 7.53 3.59
N LEU A 99 -25.55 8.48 2.67
CA LEU A 99 -25.84 9.88 3.00
C LEU A 99 -27.25 10.01 3.59
N LYS A 100 -27.54 11.16 4.21
CA LYS A 100 -28.88 11.47 4.77
C LYS A 100 -30.01 11.45 3.73
N ASN A 101 -29.70 11.67 2.46
CA ASN A 101 -30.66 11.62 1.35
C ASN A 101 -30.81 10.19 0.74
N GLY A 102 -30.17 9.18 1.34
CA GLY A 102 -30.24 7.79 0.89
C GLY A 102 -29.19 7.38 -0.15
N THR A 103 -28.36 8.29 -0.65
CA THR A 103 -27.29 7.93 -1.61
C THR A 103 -26.25 7.03 -0.94
N GLU A 104 -26.05 5.83 -1.49
CA GLU A 104 -25.01 4.90 -1.03
C GLU A 104 -23.61 5.36 -1.46
N LEU A 105 -22.63 5.16 -0.59
CA LEU A 105 -21.22 5.46 -0.86
C LEU A 105 -20.29 4.55 -0.07
N GLY A 106 -19.05 4.45 -0.52
CA GLY A 106 -17.98 3.75 0.19
C GLY A 106 -16.93 4.71 0.73
N LEU A 107 -16.21 4.31 1.78
CA LEU A 107 -14.96 4.94 2.19
C LEU A 107 -13.81 4.28 1.42
N GLY A 108 -13.06 5.02 0.61
CA GLY A 108 -12.07 4.47 -0.30
C GLY A 108 -11.04 3.57 0.39
N PHE A 109 -10.98 2.30 -0.03
CA PHE A 109 -9.97 1.32 0.39
C PHE A 109 -8.80 1.24 -0.61
N SER A 110 -9.04 1.66 -1.86
CA SER A 110 -8.10 1.94 -2.96
C SER A 110 -8.76 2.92 -3.95
N HIS A 111 -8.09 3.28 -5.05
CA HIS A 111 -8.54 4.31 -5.98
C HIS A 111 -8.31 4.00 -7.49
N GLU A 112 -8.27 2.73 -7.90
CA GLU A 112 -8.14 2.39 -9.33
C GLU A 112 -9.29 2.97 -10.17
N GLU A 113 -10.53 2.67 -9.80
CA GLU A 113 -11.75 3.04 -10.52
C GLU A 113 -12.03 4.55 -10.55
N PRO A 114 -11.98 5.31 -9.43
CA PRO A 114 -12.20 6.75 -9.48
C PRO A 114 -11.16 7.47 -10.34
N LEU A 115 -9.92 6.99 -10.36
CA LEU A 115 -8.88 7.60 -11.20
C LEU A 115 -9.12 7.31 -12.68
N VAL A 116 -9.44 6.06 -13.06
CA VAL A 116 -9.83 5.75 -14.44
C VAL A 116 -11.02 6.59 -14.88
N ASN A 117 -12.00 6.80 -14.01
CA ASN A 117 -13.17 7.62 -14.31
C ASN A 117 -12.83 9.11 -14.54
N ILE A 118 -11.79 9.63 -13.87
CA ILE A 118 -11.23 10.96 -14.15
C ILE A 118 -10.52 10.93 -15.51
N LEU A 119 -9.60 10.00 -15.72
CA LEU A 119 -8.79 9.96 -16.94
C LEU A 119 -9.60 9.71 -18.21
N ASN A 120 -10.70 8.97 -18.16
CA ASN A 120 -11.60 8.82 -19.30
C ASN A 120 -12.18 10.18 -19.77
N LYS A 121 -12.30 11.15 -18.86
CA LYS A 121 -12.74 12.52 -19.19
C LYS A 121 -11.61 13.39 -19.70
N GLU A 122 -10.39 13.18 -19.23
CA GLU A 122 -9.25 14.05 -19.54
C GLU A 122 -8.41 13.56 -20.73
N VAL A 123 -8.20 12.25 -20.88
CA VAL A 123 -7.39 11.65 -21.96
C VAL A 123 -8.22 11.55 -23.23
N LYS A 124 -7.75 12.19 -24.30
CA LYS A 124 -8.42 12.24 -25.63
C LYS A 124 -7.56 11.71 -26.76
N SER A 125 -6.28 11.43 -26.49
CA SER A 125 -5.35 10.88 -27.45
C SER A 125 -4.27 10.06 -26.76
N TYR A 126 -3.67 9.10 -27.48
CA TYR A 126 -2.44 8.44 -27.04
C TYR A 126 -1.29 9.42 -26.77
N LYS A 127 -1.37 10.65 -27.32
CA LYS A 127 -0.39 11.72 -27.10
C LYS A 127 -0.45 12.33 -25.70
N ASP A 128 -1.54 12.09 -24.97
CA ASP A 128 -1.69 12.55 -23.59
C ASP A 128 -1.00 11.58 -22.60
N LEU A 129 -0.51 10.43 -23.09
CA LEU A 129 0.20 9.41 -22.33
C LEU A 129 1.73 9.51 -22.54
N PRO A 130 2.55 9.10 -21.55
CA PRO A 130 2.16 8.45 -20.31
C PRO A 130 1.72 9.42 -19.19
N LEU A 131 0.88 8.93 -18.28
CA LEU A 131 0.44 9.64 -17.08
C LEU A 131 0.66 8.81 -15.82
N TYR A 132 1.25 9.43 -14.80
CA TYR A 132 1.69 8.78 -13.58
C TYR A 132 1.09 9.51 -12.38
N ALA A 133 -0.15 9.22 -12.02
CA ALA A 133 -0.83 9.92 -10.94
C ALA A 133 -0.67 9.19 -9.60
N TYR A 134 -0.44 9.92 -8.52
CA TYR A 134 -0.37 9.34 -7.18
C TYR A 134 -0.92 10.28 -6.10
N GLN A 135 -1.18 9.74 -4.92
CA GLN A 135 -1.64 10.52 -3.77
C GLN A 135 -1.10 9.96 -2.46
N PHE A 136 -1.10 10.79 -1.41
CA PHE A 136 -1.07 10.33 -0.03
C PHE A 136 -2.44 10.60 0.60
N GLN A 137 -3.18 9.54 0.93
CA GLN A 137 -4.56 9.70 1.41
C GLN A 137 -4.94 8.59 2.38
N THR A 138 -5.82 8.93 3.33
CA THR A 138 -6.34 7.99 4.33
C THR A 138 -7.30 6.97 3.72
N LYS A 139 -6.91 5.70 3.80
CA LYS A 139 -7.69 4.53 3.38
C LYS A 139 -8.42 3.92 4.57
N PHE A 140 -9.52 3.27 4.25
CA PHE A 140 -10.34 2.55 5.24
C PHE A 140 -10.52 1.10 4.81
N ARG A 141 -10.17 0.16 5.68
CA ARG A 141 -10.41 -1.29 5.51
C ARG A 141 -11.10 -1.85 6.74
N ASN A 142 -12.25 -2.49 6.56
CA ASN A 142 -13.07 -3.06 7.62
C ASN A 142 -12.51 -4.39 8.12
N GLU A 143 -11.25 -4.37 8.54
CA GLU A 143 -10.54 -5.54 9.04
C GLU A 143 -11.28 -6.16 10.22
N LEU A 144 -11.54 -7.47 10.12
CA LEU A 144 -12.13 -8.27 11.20
C LEU A 144 -11.32 -8.12 12.50
N ARG A 145 -9.99 -8.10 12.38
CA ARG A 145 -9.07 -7.93 13.51
C ARG A 145 -7.94 -6.96 13.17
N ALA A 146 -7.85 -5.88 13.93
CA ALA A 146 -6.66 -5.04 13.97
C ALA A 146 -5.60 -5.67 14.89
N LYS A 147 -4.32 -5.61 14.50
CA LYS A 147 -3.21 -6.27 15.22
C LYS A 147 -1.89 -5.54 15.00
N GLY A 148 -0.96 -5.67 15.94
CA GLY A 148 0.42 -5.19 15.76
C GLY A 148 0.56 -3.66 15.74
N GLY A 149 -0.38 -2.92 16.34
CA GLY A 149 -0.33 -1.46 16.34
C GLY A 149 -0.70 -0.86 14.99
N LEU A 150 0.26 -0.11 14.42
CA LEU A 150 0.16 0.53 13.11
C LEU A 150 0.38 -0.44 11.94
N LEU A 151 0.75 -1.70 12.20
CA LEU A 151 1.01 -2.69 11.15
C LEU A 151 -0.27 -3.22 10.49
N ARG A 152 -1.36 -3.37 11.25
CA ARG A 152 -2.67 -3.78 10.73
C ARG A 152 -3.78 -2.99 11.38
N THR A 153 -4.28 -1.99 10.65
CA THR A 153 -5.27 -1.01 11.12
C THR A 153 -6.50 -1.00 10.23
N ARG A 154 -7.54 -0.27 10.67
CA ARG A 154 -8.75 -0.03 9.89
C ARG A 154 -8.72 1.30 9.16
N GLU A 155 -7.97 2.24 9.70
CA GLU A 155 -7.69 3.55 9.12
C GLU A 155 -6.17 3.70 9.00
N PHE A 156 -5.67 4.04 7.82
CA PHE A 156 -4.24 4.24 7.59
C PHE A 156 -3.96 5.16 6.40
N ILE A 157 -2.79 5.79 6.39
CA ILE A 157 -2.35 6.61 5.28
C ILE A 157 -1.58 5.73 4.31
N MET A 158 -1.95 5.81 3.04
CA MET A 158 -1.29 5.09 1.97
C MET A 158 -0.84 6.07 0.89
N LYS A 159 0.34 5.79 0.33
CA LYS A 159 0.70 6.27 -0.99
C LYS A 159 0.25 5.25 -2.02
N ASP A 160 -0.65 5.63 -2.91
CA ASP A 160 -1.10 4.83 -4.04
C ASP A 160 -0.79 5.58 -5.34
N MET A 161 -0.20 4.87 -6.31
CA MET A 161 0.27 5.41 -7.58
C MET A 161 -0.20 4.52 -8.72
N TYR A 162 -0.65 5.13 -9.81
CA TYR A 162 -1.23 4.46 -10.96
C TYR A 162 -0.58 4.97 -12.24
N SER A 163 -0.06 4.05 -13.05
CA SER A 163 0.51 4.37 -14.36
C SER A 163 -0.49 4.08 -15.47
N PHE A 164 -0.51 4.99 -16.44
CA PHE A 164 -1.29 4.89 -17.66
C PHE A 164 -0.32 5.06 -18.81
N ASP A 165 -0.05 3.97 -19.49
CA ASP A 165 0.98 3.86 -20.52
C ASP A 165 0.32 3.43 -21.84
N LYS A 166 0.84 3.94 -22.95
CA LYS A 166 0.28 3.68 -24.28
C LYS A 166 0.48 2.23 -24.73
N THR A 167 1.61 1.64 -24.35
CA THR A 167 1.99 0.30 -24.77
C THR A 167 2.41 -0.55 -23.58
N GLU A 168 2.37 -1.86 -23.76
CA GLU A 168 2.85 -2.81 -22.75
C GLU A 168 4.34 -2.63 -22.45
N GLN A 169 5.13 -2.28 -23.46
CA GLN A 169 6.56 -1.98 -23.27
C GLN A 169 6.76 -0.74 -22.38
N ASP A 170 6.03 0.34 -22.63
CA ASP A 170 6.10 1.56 -21.81
C ASP A 170 5.73 1.26 -20.35
N PHE A 171 4.69 0.45 -20.14
CA PHE A 171 4.29 -0.05 -18.82
C PHE A 171 5.41 -0.86 -18.15
N GLU A 172 6.03 -1.81 -18.86
CA GLU A 172 7.10 -2.65 -18.32
C GLU A 172 8.32 -1.82 -17.90
N GLU A 173 8.71 -0.86 -18.74
CA GLU A 173 9.79 0.09 -18.43
C GLU A 173 9.46 0.91 -17.17
N PHE A 174 8.23 1.39 -17.03
CA PHE A 174 7.79 2.11 -15.83
C PHE A 174 7.69 1.21 -14.58
N TYR A 175 7.28 -0.04 -14.74
CA TYR A 175 7.18 -1.02 -13.67
C TYR A 175 8.56 -1.33 -13.08
N GLU A 176 9.59 -1.52 -13.92
CA GLU A 176 10.98 -1.68 -13.46
C GLU A 176 11.53 -0.42 -12.79
N ARG A 177 11.24 0.78 -13.34
CA ARG A 177 11.60 2.05 -12.69
C ARG A 177 10.96 2.19 -11.31
N SER A 178 9.72 1.71 -11.16
CA SER A 178 9.00 1.71 -9.88
C SER A 178 9.68 0.80 -8.86
N LYS A 179 10.17 -0.39 -9.27
CA LYS A 179 10.94 -1.27 -8.37
C LYS A 179 12.16 -0.56 -7.78
N VAL A 180 12.92 0.13 -8.63
CA VAL A 180 14.11 0.89 -8.21
C VAL A 180 13.72 2.04 -7.28
N ALA A 181 12.66 2.79 -7.60
CA ALA A 181 12.20 3.91 -6.76
C ALA A 181 11.75 3.44 -5.37
N TYR A 182 11.03 2.33 -5.28
CA TYR A 182 10.61 1.75 -3.99
C TYR A 182 11.81 1.32 -3.15
N MET A 183 12.81 0.64 -3.76
CA MET A 183 14.02 0.28 -3.02
C MET A 183 14.79 1.51 -2.49
N LYS A 184 14.89 2.59 -3.28
CA LYS A 184 15.47 3.86 -2.81
C LYS A 184 14.69 4.45 -1.62
N VAL A 185 13.36 4.41 -1.64
CA VAL A 185 12.54 4.80 -0.48
C VAL A 185 12.96 4.00 0.75
N PHE A 186 13.02 2.67 0.63
CA PHE A 186 13.33 1.79 1.76
C PHE A 186 14.76 1.98 2.29
N GLU A 187 15.73 2.20 1.41
CA GLU A 187 17.10 2.59 1.79
C GLU A 187 17.10 3.90 2.57
N ARG A 188 16.41 4.94 2.08
CA ARG A 188 16.39 6.28 2.70
C ARG A 188 15.67 6.31 4.04
N VAL A 189 14.64 5.48 4.25
CA VAL A 189 13.98 5.34 5.57
C VAL A 189 14.71 4.37 6.50
N GLY A 190 15.77 3.69 6.03
CA GLY A 190 16.66 2.87 6.85
C GLY A 190 16.24 1.41 7.01
N ILE A 191 15.39 0.88 6.13
CA ILE A 191 14.96 -0.53 6.16
C ILE A 191 15.42 -1.35 4.93
N GLY A 192 16.03 -0.71 3.94
CA GLY A 192 16.38 -1.31 2.64
C GLY A 192 17.19 -2.61 2.71
N GLU A 193 18.17 -2.71 3.61
CA GLU A 193 18.99 -3.93 3.79
C GLU A 193 18.17 -5.16 4.23
N LYS A 194 16.96 -4.94 4.74
CA LYS A 194 16.06 -5.99 5.23
C LYS A 194 14.82 -6.14 4.35
N THR A 195 14.69 -5.34 3.29
CA THR A 195 13.54 -5.36 2.40
C THR A 195 13.90 -6.09 1.11
N PHE A 196 13.08 -7.07 0.74
CA PHE A 196 13.32 -7.94 -0.42
C PHE A 196 12.15 -7.88 -1.37
N LEU A 197 12.45 -7.81 -2.67
CA LEU A 197 11.45 -7.97 -3.72
C LEU A 197 10.90 -9.40 -3.64
N THR A 198 9.59 -9.52 -3.49
CA THR A 198 8.92 -10.79 -3.19
C THR A 198 7.84 -11.05 -4.21
N PHE A 199 7.93 -12.21 -4.87
CA PHE A 199 6.87 -12.66 -5.77
C PHE A 199 5.67 -13.15 -4.94
N ALA A 200 4.49 -12.59 -5.20
CA ALA A 200 3.31 -12.79 -4.37
C ALA A 200 2.01 -12.88 -5.20
N SER A 201 0.90 -13.18 -4.53
CA SER A 201 -0.42 -13.09 -5.13
C SER A 201 -0.76 -11.64 -5.48
N GLY A 202 -1.55 -11.42 -6.53
CA GLY A 202 -2.09 -10.10 -6.82
C GLY A 202 -3.41 -9.81 -6.10
N GLY A 203 -3.90 -10.74 -5.27
CA GLY A 203 -5.15 -10.60 -4.53
C GLY A 203 -6.33 -10.22 -5.44
N SER A 204 -7.13 -9.23 -5.03
CA SER A 204 -8.25 -8.74 -5.83
C SER A 204 -7.85 -7.95 -7.08
N PHE A 205 -6.55 -7.73 -7.35
CA PHE A 205 -6.06 -6.78 -8.35
C PHE A 205 -5.49 -7.45 -9.61
N SER A 206 -4.67 -8.49 -9.46
CA SER A 206 -4.05 -9.26 -10.56
C SER A 206 -3.80 -10.71 -10.13
N LYS A 207 -3.34 -11.58 -11.04
CA LYS A 207 -2.96 -12.95 -10.69
C LYS A 207 -1.74 -12.98 -9.75
N TYR A 208 -0.70 -12.26 -10.12
CA TYR A 208 0.53 -12.13 -9.34
C TYR A 208 0.91 -10.65 -9.18
N SER A 209 1.76 -10.38 -8.19
CA SER A 209 2.30 -9.05 -7.89
C SER A 209 3.76 -9.15 -7.45
N HIS A 210 4.39 -7.99 -7.25
CA HIS A 210 5.66 -7.92 -6.54
C HIS A 210 5.49 -7.09 -5.27
N GLU A 211 5.57 -7.76 -4.14
CA GLU A 211 5.62 -7.15 -2.81
C GLU A 211 7.04 -6.74 -2.46
N PHE A 212 7.14 -5.76 -1.57
CA PHE A 212 8.38 -5.38 -0.89
C PHE A 212 8.23 -5.80 0.57
N GLN A 213 8.88 -6.91 0.92
CA GLN A 213 8.72 -7.56 2.21
C GLN A 213 9.94 -7.28 3.08
N THR A 214 9.72 -6.68 4.25
CA THR A 214 10.78 -6.38 5.22
C THR A 214 10.86 -7.48 6.28
N VAL A 215 11.98 -8.20 6.32
CA VAL A 215 12.19 -9.29 7.29
C VAL A 215 12.10 -8.76 8.71
N CYS A 216 11.13 -9.28 9.47
CA CYS A 216 10.80 -8.82 10.80
C CYS A 216 10.07 -9.93 11.56
N ALA A 217 10.52 -10.23 12.78
CA ALA A 217 9.88 -11.27 13.61
C ALA A 217 8.40 -10.99 13.94
N ALA A 218 7.98 -9.71 13.89
CA ALA A 218 6.60 -9.29 14.11
C ALA A 218 5.74 -9.34 12.83
N GLY A 219 6.31 -9.77 11.70
CA GLY A 219 5.63 -9.92 10.43
C GLY A 219 4.48 -10.93 10.46
N GLU A 220 3.42 -10.65 9.71
CA GLU A 220 2.30 -11.58 9.53
C GLU A 220 2.52 -12.49 8.31
N ASP A 221 3.34 -12.07 7.36
CA ASP A 221 3.67 -12.85 6.17
C ASP A 221 4.80 -13.82 6.46
N THR A 222 4.69 -15.00 5.85
CA THR A 222 5.79 -15.97 5.78
C THR A 222 6.31 -15.99 4.36
N ILE A 223 7.61 -15.73 4.18
CA ILE A 223 8.26 -15.72 2.87
C ILE A 223 9.40 -16.72 2.83
N TYR A 224 9.69 -17.24 1.64
CA TYR A 224 10.84 -18.07 1.35
C TYR A 224 11.89 -17.23 0.64
N LEU A 225 12.96 -16.88 1.35
CA LEU A 225 13.94 -15.90 0.96
C LEU A 225 15.22 -16.56 0.43
N SER A 226 15.67 -16.14 -0.75
CA SER A 226 17.00 -16.43 -1.27
C SER A 226 17.93 -15.24 -0.99
N ARG A 227 18.83 -15.38 -0.02
CA ARG A 227 19.82 -14.35 0.32
C ARG A 227 20.83 -14.10 -0.81
N THR A 228 21.18 -15.14 -1.55
CA THR A 228 22.16 -15.06 -2.65
C THR A 228 21.63 -14.28 -3.85
N LYS A 229 20.33 -14.43 -4.16
CA LYS A 229 19.68 -13.74 -5.27
C LYS A 229 18.94 -12.46 -4.85
N ASN A 230 18.84 -12.19 -3.56
CA ASN A 230 18.18 -11.02 -3.00
C ASN A 230 16.69 -10.91 -3.39
N ILE A 231 16.00 -12.05 -3.52
CA ILE A 231 14.58 -12.15 -3.85
C ILE A 231 13.89 -13.16 -2.93
N ALA A 232 12.58 -13.02 -2.76
CA ALA A 232 11.77 -13.97 -2.01
C ALA A 232 10.49 -14.37 -2.75
N ILE A 233 9.82 -15.40 -2.24
CA ILE A 233 8.49 -15.83 -2.66
C ILE A 233 7.58 -15.83 -1.44
N ASN A 234 6.40 -15.22 -1.55
CA ASN A 234 5.38 -15.32 -0.52
C ASN A 234 4.86 -16.76 -0.44
N LYS A 235 4.72 -17.31 0.78
CA LYS A 235 4.30 -18.70 1.01
C LYS A 235 3.01 -19.07 0.28
N GLU A 236 2.10 -18.12 0.08
CA GLU A 236 0.82 -18.34 -0.61
C GLU A 236 0.96 -18.74 -2.10
N VAL A 237 2.05 -18.35 -2.77
CA VAL A 237 2.31 -18.66 -4.19
C VAL A 237 3.49 -19.61 -4.38
N LEU A 238 3.97 -20.25 -3.31
CA LEU A 238 5.08 -21.20 -3.41
C LEU A 238 4.63 -22.45 -4.18
N ALA A 239 5.13 -22.60 -5.40
CA ALA A 239 4.93 -23.77 -6.26
C ALA A 239 6.20 -24.08 -7.06
N ASP A 240 6.36 -25.32 -7.53
CA ASP A 240 7.55 -25.75 -8.28
C ASP A 240 7.69 -24.98 -9.61
N GLU A 241 6.57 -24.63 -10.25
CA GLU A 241 6.57 -23.80 -11.46
C GLU A 241 7.13 -22.40 -11.19
N VAL A 242 6.75 -21.77 -10.07
CA VAL A 242 7.23 -20.44 -9.67
C VAL A 242 8.72 -20.49 -9.30
N LEU A 243 9.14 -21.54 -8.60
CA LEU A 243 10.56 -21.77 -8.30
C LEU A 243 11.38 -21.89 -9.59
N ASN A 244 10.90 -22.66 -10.56
CA ASN A 244 11.57 -22.84 -11.85
C ASN A 244 11.64 -21.52 -12.65
N GLU A 245 10.55 -20.75 -12.69
CA GLU A 245 10.49 -19.45 -13.37
C GLU A 245 11.50 -18.45 -12.80
N LEU A 246 11.64 -18.41 -11.47
CA LEU A 246 12.60 -17.55 -10.77
C LEU A 246 14.01 -18.17 -10.67
N GLY A 247 14.18 -19.38 -11.19
CA GLY A 247 15.40 -20.18 -11.10
C GLY A 247 15.84 -20.46 -9.66
N LEU A 248 14.92 -20.55 -8.71
CA LEU A 248 15.20 -20.77 -7.29
C LEU A 248 15.19 -22.26 -6.96
N ASN A 249 16.12 -22.67 -6.10
CA ASN A 249 16.13 -24.00 -5.52
C ASN A 249 15.53 -23.94 -4.11
N LYS A 250 14.47 -24.71 -3.87
CA LYS A 250 13.76 -24.75 -2.58
C LYS A 250 14.68 -25.05 -1.39
N ALA A 251 15.71 -25.88 -1.58
CA ALA A 251 16.65 -26.25 -0.54
C ALA A 251 17.55 -25.09 -0.08
N GLU A 252 17.63 -24.02 -0.86
CA GLU A 252 18.46 -22.84 -0.61
C GLU A 252 17.65 -21.66 -0.03
N LEU A 253 16.34 -21.85 0.21
CA LEU A 253 15.44 -20.81 0.71
C LEU A 253 15.33 -20.86 2.23
N GLU A 254 15.40 -19.67 2.83
CA GLU A 254 15.18 -19.44 4.26
C GLU A 254 13.71 -19.07 4.48
N GLU A 255 12.96 -19.84 5.28
CA GLU A 255 11.60 -19.45 5.71
C GLU A 255 11.71 -18.39 6.82
N VAL A 256 11.19 -17.18 6.57
CA VAL A 256 11.26 -16.06 7.52
C VAL A 256 9.93 -15.32 7.60
N ASN A 257 9.69 -14.67 8.74
CA ASN A 257 8.57 -13.74 8.89
C ASN A 257 8.93 -12.36 8.32
N ALA A 258 7.98 -11.72 7.66
CA ALA A 258 8.15 -10.42 7.05
C ALA A 258 6.88 -9.54 7.13
N VAL A 259 7.08 -8.25 6.96
CA VAL A 259 6.03 -7.23 6.87
C VAL A 259 6.03 -6.65 5.47
N GLU A 260 4.90 -6.70 4.78
CA GLU A 260 4.70 -5.98 3.52
C GLU A 260 4.80 -4.47 3.79
N VAL A 261 5.74 -3.80 3.11
CA VAL A 261 5.92 -2.33 3.20
C VAL A 261 5.60 -1.61 1.88
N GLY A 262 5.22 -2.37 0.85
CA GLY A 262 4.74 -1.87 -0.42
C GLY A 262 4.43 -3.01 -1.38
N ASN A 263 3.65 -2.73 -2.42
CA ASN A 263 3.29 -3.69 -3.46
C ASN A 263 3.11 -2.94 -4.79
N ILE A 264 3.47 -3.60 -5.90
CA ILE A 264 3.26 -3.13 -7.27
C ILE A 264 2.57 -4.22 -8.11
N PHE A 265 1.54 -3.81 -8.85
CA PHE A 265 0.66 -4.74 -9.56
C PHE A 265 0.69 -4.52 -11.07
N PRO A 266 0.84 -5.60 -11.87
CA PRO A 266 0.61 -5.53 -13.31
C PRO A 266 -0.88 -5.64 -13.61
N LEU A 267 -1.60 -4.52 -13.49
CA LEU A 267 -3.06 -4.47 -13.69
C LEU A 267 -3.49 -4.58 -15.15
N LYS A 268 -2.57 -4.28 -16.09
CA LYS A 268 -2.79 -4.29 -17.54
C LYS A 268 -4.08 -3.51 -17.89
N THR A 269 -4.91 -4.01 -18.79
CA THR A 269 -6.09 -3.28 -19.29
C THR A 269 -7.35 -3.43 -18.43
N ARG A 270 -7.30 -4.16 -17.30
CA ARG A 270 -8.49 -4.52 -16.52
C ARG A 270 -9.39 -3.33 -16.19
N PHE A 271 -8.79 -2.25 -15.67
CA PHE A 271 -9.53 -1.08 -15.24
C PHE A 271 -9.83 -0.13 -16.39
N SER A 272 -8.93 0.00 -17.36
CA SER A 272 -9.16 0.83 -18.55
C SER A 272 -10.31 0.30 -19.39
N ASP A 273 -10.40 -1.02 -19.57
CA ASP A 273 -11.47 -1.69 -20.30
C ASP A 273 -12.83 -1.47 -19.62
N ALA A 274 -12.91 -1.70 -18.30
CA ALA A 274 -14.11 -1.45 -17.51
C ALA A 274 -14.53 0.03 -17.50
N GLY A 275 -13.55 0.93 -17.52
CA GLY A 275 -13.74 2.37 -17.54
C GLY A 275 -13.99 2.97 -18.93
N ASN A 276 -13.89 2.17 -20.01
CA ASN A 276 -13.88 2.62 -21.41
C ASN A 276 -12.79 3.66 -21.75
N LEU A 277 -11.64 3.60 -21.07
CA LEU A 277 -10.45 4.39 -21.41
C LEU A 277 -9.68 3.65 -22.52
N LYS A 278 -9.66 4.21 -23.74
CA LYS A 278 -9.27 3.48 -24.98
C LYS A 278 -7.88 3.82 -25.56
N PHE A 279 -7.20 4.81 -25.01
CA PHE A 279 -5.97 5.37 -25.60
C PHE A 279 -4.70 4.76 -25.05
#